data_AF-A0AAD8J7K4-F1
#
_entry.id   AF-A0AAD8J7K4-F1
#
_cell.length_a   1.000
_cell.length_b   1.000
_cell.length_c   1.000
_cell.angle_alpha   90.00
_cell.angle_beta   90.00
_cell.angle_gamma   90.00
#
_symmetry.space_group_name_H-M   'P 1'
#
loop_
_entity.id
_entity.type
_entity.pdbx_description
1 polymer ?
#
loop_
_entity_poly.entity_id
_entity_poly.type
_entity_poly.pdbx_seq_one_letter_code
_entity_poly.pdbx_strand_id
1 'polypeptide(L)'
;MLEVAVKYKGAFIRMITEDSAYAPFFNVVVLGVLDDNTKKKKKKKKNVEGPPFFVDFDNFIRFIQFLEIFYDVTLKLSGSKYCTSNVFFIELVKVQESIVKLCSSEDVLMRDMANRMRDKYNKYQN
;
A
#
# COMPACT_ATOMS: atom_id res chain seq x y z
N MET A 1 -6.19 11.81 2.12
CA MET A 1 -4.72 11.77 2.34
C MET A 1 -4.06 10.65 1.54
N LEU A 2 -4.63 9.44 1.53
CA LEU A 2 -4.09 8.29 0.79
C LEU A 2 -4.10 8.43 -0.75
N GLU A 3 -5.15 9.01 -1.34
CA GLU A 3 -5.24 9.23 -2.79
C GLU A 3 -4.18 10.19 -3.37
N VAL A 4 -3.62 11.07 -2.55
CA VAL A 4 -2.59 12.03 -2.98
C VAL A 4 -1.33 11.30 -3.44
N ALA A 5 -1.01 10.18 -2.82
CA ALA A 5 0.14 9.36 -3.17
C ALA A 5 0.01 8.72 -4.57
N VAL A 6 -1.21 8.44 -5.04
CA VAL A 6 -1.46 7.90 -6.40
C VAL A 6 -1.00 8.89 -7.48
N LYS A 7 -1.08 10.20 -7.22
CA LYS A 7 -0.67 11.25 -8.17
C LYS A 7 0.82 11.20 -8.50
N TYR A 8 1.65 10.66 -7.61
CA TYR A 8 3.08 10.55 -7.82
C TYR A 8 3.47 9.43 -8.80
N LYS A 9 2.56 8.47 -9.11
CA LYS A 9 2.81 7.43 -10.12
C LYS A 9 3.27 8.03 -11.45
N GLY A 10 2.60 9.09 -11.90
CA GLY A 10 2.98 9.80 -13.13
C GLY A 10 4.35 10.46 -13.05
N ALA A 11 4.70 11.03 -11.89
CA ALA A 11 6.00 11.66 -11.67
C ALA A 11 7.15 10.63 -11.73
N PHE A 12 6.97 9.46 -11.11
CA PHE A 12 7.96 8.38 -11.17
C PHE A 12 8.12 7.82 -12.59
N ILE A 13 7.04 7.65 -13.34
CA ILE A 13 7.11 7.20 -14.74
C ILE A 13 7.86 8.23 -15.60
N ARG A 14 7.57 9.52 -15.46
CA ARG A 14 8.30 10.58 -16.17
C ARG A 14 9.77 10.60 -15.81
N MET A 15 10.11 10.46 -14.53
CA MET A 15 11.51 10.43 -14.11
C MET A 15 12.28 9.22 -14.69
N ILE A 16 11.64 8.05 -14.84
CA ILE A 16 12.27 6.89 -15.49
C ILE A 16 12.46 7.09 -17.00
N THR A 17 11.57 7.83 -17.65
CA THR A 17 11.53 7.97 -19.12
C THR A 17 12.29 9.20 -19.63
N GLU A 18 12.27 10.29 -18.89
CA GLU A 18 12.80 11.60 -19.30
C GLU A 18 14.21 11.86 -18.74
N ASP A 19 14.53 11.35 -17.54
CA ASP A 19 15.85 11.53 -16.92
C ASP A 19 16.79 10.35 -17.25
N SER A 20 17.71 10.58 -18.19
CA SER A 20 18.68 9.58 -18.64
C SER A 20 19.68 9.15 -17.56
N ALA A 21 19.86 9.94 -16.50
CA ALA A 21 20.71 9.60 -15.37
C ALA A 21 19.99 8.71 -14.33
N TYR A 22 18.66 8.68 -14.37
CA TYR A 22 17.84 8.04 -13.35
C TYR A 22 17.93 6.51 -13.35
N ALA A 23 17.67 5.86 -14.48
CA ALA A 23 17.73 4.40 -14.59
C ALA A 23 19.14 3.83 -14.28
N PRO A 24 20.26 4.43 -14.79
CA PRO A 24 21.61 4.03 -14.42
C PRO A 24 21.95 4.22 -12.94
N PHE A 25 21.40 5.25 -12.28
CA PHE A 25 21.65 5.50 -10.86
C PHE A 25 21.10 4.38 -9.98
N PHE A 26 19.91 3.86 -10.30
CA PHE A 26 19.25 2.79 -9.55
C PHE A 26 19.46 1.38 -10.14
N ASN A 27 20.23 1.24 -11.23
CA ASN A 27 20.33 0.00 -12.03
C ASN A 27 18.96 -0.57 -12.42
N VAL A 28 18.00 0.31 -12.73
CA VAL A 28 16.66 -0.09 -13.16
C VAL A 28 16.72 -0.52 -14.61
N VAL A 29 16.40 -1.79 -14.89
CA VAL A 29 16.19 -2.26 -16.26
C VAL A 29 14.82 -1.78 -16.69
N VAL A 30 14.77 -0.79 -17.56
CA VAL A 30 13.52 -0.33 -18.18
C VAL A 30 13.08 -1.43 -19.16
N LEU A 31 11.93 -2.07 -18.90
CA LEU A 31 11.31 -3.03 -19.82
C LEU A 31 11.14 -2.37 -21.19
N GLY A 32 12.04 -2.67 -22.13
CA GLY A 32 12.03 -2.13 -23.50
C GLY A 32 13.39 -1.78 -24.11
N VAL A 33 14.47 -1.68 -23.31
CA VAL A 33 15.83 -1.47 -23.85
C VAL A 33 16.71 -2.66 -23.48
N LEU A 34 16.62 -3.73 -24.28
CA LEU A 34 17.65 -4.76 -24.31
C LEU A 34 18.77 -4.22 -25.19
N ASP A 35 19.85 -3.75 -24.56
CA ASP A 35 21.11 -3.58 -25.26
C ASP A 35 22.09 -4.60 -24.67
N ASP A 36 22.28 -5.69 -25.41
CA ASP A 36 22.92 -6.94 -24.99
C ASP A 36 24.43 -6.82 -24.68
N ASN A 37 24.99 -5.62 -24.62
CA ASN A 37 26.44 -5.48 -24.56
C ASN A 37 26.92 -4.32 -23.69
N THR A 38 26.95 -4.48 -22.37
CA THR A 38 28.01 -3.85 -21.57
C THR A 38 28.47 -4.70 -20.39
N LYS A 39 29.59 -5.41 -20.58
CA LYS A 39 30.49 -5.81 -19.49
C LYS A 39 30.96 -4.56 -18.74
N LYS A 40 30.38 -4.18 -17.59
CA LYS A 40 30.96 -3.14 -16.71
C LYS A 40 30.96 -3.52 -15.23
N LYS A 41 32.20 -3.77 -14.76
CA LYS A 41 32.76 -3.66 -13.40
C LYS A 41 31.78 -3.58 -12.22
N LYS A 42 31.81 -4.61 -11.36
CA LYS A 42 31.22 -4.64 -10.01
C LYS A 42 31.73 -3.45 -9.16
N LYS A 43 31.06 -2.30 -9.20
CA LYS A 43 31.19 -1.26 -8.16
C LYS A 43 30.33 -1.69 -6.96
N LYS A 44 30.84 -1.48 -5.74
CA LYS A 44 30.18 -1.82 -4.45
C LYS A 44 28.69 -1.48 -4.50
N LYS A 45 27.83 -2.51 -4.36
CA LYS A 45 26.37 -2.37 -4.19
C LYS A 45 26.12 -1.49 -2.96
N LYS A 46 25.76 -0.22 -3.16
CA LYS A 46 24.91 0.44 -2.17
C LYS A 46 23.53 -0.19 -2.38
N ASN A 47 22.93 -0.74 -1.33
CA ASN A 47 21.55 -1.22 -1.35
C ASN A 47 20.64 0.01 -1.41
N VAL A 48 20.62 0.69 -2.55
CA VAL A 48 19.66 1.75 -2.80
C VAL A 48 18.44 1.04 -3.37
N GLU A 49 17.37 0.95 -2.59
CA GLU A 49 16.08 0.49 -3.10
C GLU A 49 15.68 1.39 -4.26
N GLY A 50 15.36 0.76 -5.39
CA GLY A 50 14.95 1.45 -6.60
C GLY A 50 13.59 2.16 -6.43
N PRO A 51 13.21 3.01 -7.39
CA PRO A 51 11.83 3.49 -7.49
C PRO A 51 10.80 2.36 -7.39
N PRO A 52 9.60 2.65 -6.84
CA PRO A 52 8.48 1.73 -6.92
C PRO A 52 8.14 1.44 -8.39
N PHE A 53 7.97 0.16 -8.70
CA PHE A 53 7.56 -0.33 -10.01
C PHE A 53 6.05 -0.40 -10.13
N PHE A 54 5.55 -0.73 -11.32
CA PHE A 54 4.11 -0.84 -11.58
C PHE A 54 3.40 -1.77 -10.58
N VAL A 55 4.02 -2.92 -10.26
CA VAL A 55 3.49 -3.88 -9.28
C VAL A 55 3.39 -3.26 -7.88
N ASP A 56 4.34 -2.41 -7.49
CA ASP A 56 4.32 -1.72 -6.19
C ASP A 56 3.17 -0.72 -6.12
N PHE A 57 2.86 -0.05 -7.23
CA PHE A 57 1.68 0.84 -7.31
C PHE A 57 0.37 0.05 -7.24
N ASP A 58 0.29 -1.12 -7.85
CA ASP A 58 -0.91 -1.95 -7.76
C ASP A 58 -1.11 -2.49 -6.34
N ASN A 59 -0.03 -2.87 -5.66
CA ASN A 59 -0.06 -3.23 -4.23
C ASN A 59 -0.45 -2.03 -3.36
N PHE A 60 0.05 -0.84 -3.70
CA PHE A 60 -0.28 0.39 -3.01
C PHE A 60 -1.76 0.72 -3.12
N ILE A 61 -2.37 0.56 -4.30
CA ILE A 61 -3.82 0.77 -4.49
C ILE A 61 -4.63 -0.18 -3.61
N ARG A 62 -4.29 -1.49 -3.61
CA ARG A 62 -4.93 -2.48 -2.72
C ARG A 62 -4.81 -2.08 -1.25
N PHE A 63 -3.64 -1.62 -0.85
CA PHE A 63 -3.40 -1.17 0.52
C PHE A 63 -4.24 0.06 0.90
N ILE A 64 -4.40 1.02 -0.01
CA ILE A 64 -5.30 2.17 0.22
C ILE A 64 -6.74 1.68 0.43
N GLN A 65 -7.24 0.84 -0.48
CA GLN A 65 -8.61 0.30 -0.38
C GLN A 65 -8.83 -0.44 0.93
N PHE A 66 -7.83 -1.19 1.40
CA PHE A 66 -7.87 -1.85 2.69
C PHE A 66 -7.98 -0.84 3.84
N LEU A 67 -7.16 0.21 3.84
CA LEU A 67 -7.12 1.20 4.92
C LEU A 67 -8.35 2.11 4.96
N GLU A 68 -8.94 2.41 3.82
CA GLU A 68 -10.12 3.28 3.69
C GLU A 68 -11.28 2.79 4.58
N ILE A 69 -11.49 1.48 4.62
CA ILE A 69 -12.54 0.84 5.43
C ILE A 69 -12.36 1.14 6.93
N PHE A 70 -11.12 1.09 7.43
CA PHE A 70 -10.81 1.40 8.83
C PHE A 70 -10.82 2.89 9.11
N TYR A 71 -10.44 3.70 8.13
CA TYR A 71 -10.45 5.15 8.23
C TYR A 71 -11.85 5.66 8.53
N ASP A 72 -12.87 5.18 7.80
CA ASP A 72 -14.26 5.61 7.99
C ASP A 72 -14.78 5.33 9.41
N VAL A 73 -14.47 4.13 9.94
CA VAL A 73 -14.85 3.77 11.31
C VAL A 73 -14.08 4.64 12.32
N THR A 74 -12.77 4.78 12.15
CA THR A 74 -11.93 5.57 13.06
C THR A 74 -12.33 7.04 13.07
N LEU A 75 -12.69 7.59 11.92
CA LEU A 75 -13.17 8.96 11.78
C LEU A 75 -14.45 9.16 12.60
N LYS A 76 -15.38 8.20 12.57
CA LYS A 76 -16.59 8.25 13.40
C LYS A 76 -16.27 8.10 14.89
N LEU A 77 -15.35 7.21 15.26
CA LEU A 77 -14.96 7.04 16.66
C LEU A 77 -14.20 8.25 17.24
N SER A 78 -13.47 8.99 16.40
CA SER A 78 -12.72 10.18 16.79
C SER A 78 -13.57 11.46 16.89
N GLY A 79 -14.85 11.40 16.54
CA GLY A 79 -15.76 12.53 16.70
C GLY A 79 -16.08 12.80 18.17
N SER A 80 -15.88 14.06 18.60
CA SER A 80 -16.13 14.51 19.97
C SER A 80 -17.52 15.14 20.19
N LYS A 81 -18.31 15.29 19.13
CA LYS A 81 -19.59 16.03 19.14
C LYS A 81 -20.82 15.17 19.47
N TYR A 82 -20.64 13.87 19.68
CA TYR A 82 -21.70 12.94 20.02
C TYR A 82 -21.22 12.00 21.13
N CYS A 83 -22.15 11.51 21.96
CA CYS A 83 -21.82 10.55 22.99
C CYS A 83 -21.34 9.25 22.32
N THR A 84 -20.03 9.05 22.34
CA THR A 84 -19.35 7.93 21.66
C THR A 84 -19.83 6.59 22.21
N SER A 85 -20.25 6.52 23.47
CA SER A 85 -20.76 5.32 24.13
C SER A 85 -21.92 4.65 23.38
N ASN A 86 -22.85 5.43 22.81
CA ASN A 86 -24.03 4.88 22.11
C ASN A 86 -23.70 4.37 20.69
N VAL A 87 -22.63 4.86 20.08
CA VAL A 87 -22.26 4.57 18.69
C VAL A 87 -21.08 3.59 18.61
N PHE A 88 -20.32 3.48 19.71
CA PHE A 88 -19.12 2.66 19.81
C PHE A 88 -19.38 1.20 19.43
N PHE A 89 -20.42 0.59 19.99
CA PHE A 89 -20.73 -0.81 19.70
C PHE A 89 -21.08 -1.03 18.22
N ILE A 90 -21.84 -0.11 17.61
CA ILE A 90 -22.22 -0.18 16.19
C ILE A 90 -20.97 -0.10 15.30
N GLU A 91 -20.07 0.83 15.59
CA GLU A 91 -18.83 0.99 14.81
C GLU A 91 -17.85 -0.18 15.04
N LEU A 92 -17.79 -0.73 16.25
CA LEU A 92 -17.01 -1.92 16.56
C LEU A 92 -17.49 -3.15 15.75
N VAL A 93 -18.80 -3.37 15.68
CA VAL A 93 -19.39 -4.45 14.86
C VAL A 93 -19.06 -4.23 13.37
N LYS A 94 -19.10 -2.98 12.87
CA LYS A 94 -18.71 -2.67 11.48
C LYS A 94 -17.25 -2.99 11.19
N VAL A 95 -16.33 -2.75 12.13
CA VAL A 95 -14.91 -3.15 11.99
C VAL A 95 -14.81 -4.67 11.88
N GLN A 96 -15.51 -5.39 12.76
CA GLN A 96 -15.49 -6.86 12.74
C GLN A 96 -16.04 -7.42 11.42
N GLU A 97 -17.20 -6.92 10.96
CA GLU A 97 -17.80 -7.32 9.69
C GLU A 97 -16.86 -7.03 8.51
N SER A 98 -16.23 -5.86 8.51
CA SER A 98 -15.26 -5.46 7.49
C SER A 98 -14.06 -6.41 7.42
N ILE A 99 -13.50 -6.77 8.59
CA ILE A 99 -12.39 -7.72 8.67
C ILE A 99 -12.81 -9.10 8.14
N VAL A 100 -13.98 -9.61 8.55
CA VAL A 100 -14.49 -10.91 8.11
C VAL A 100 -14.70 -10.94 6.60
N LYS A 101 -15.31 -9.90 6.03
CA LYS A 101 -15.50 -9.78 4.58
C LYS A 101 -14.17 -9.80 3.83
N LEU A 102 -13.16 -9.06 4.31
CA LEU A 102 -11.84 -9.01 3.69
C LEU A 102 -11.07 -10.33 3.84
N CYS A 103 -11.28 -11.09 4.93
CA CYS A 103 -10.74 -12.44 5.08
C CYS A 103 -11.27 -13.41 4.02
N SER A 104 -12.43 -13.14 3.44
CA SER A 104 -13.02 -13.92 2.34
C SER A 104 -12.74 -13.33 0.94
N SER A 105 -11.88 -12.31 0.85
CA SER A 105 -11.48 -11.70 -0.43
C SER A 105 -10.80 -12.73 -1.34
N GLU A 106 -11.11 -12.67 -2.64
CA GLU A 106 -10.40 -13.44 -3.68
C GLU A 106 -8.94 -12.98 -3.81
N ASP A 107 -8.70 -11.67 -3.64
CA ASP A 107 -7.36 -11.09 -3.62
C ASP A 107 -6.57 -11.62 -2.41
N VAL A 108 -5.50 -12.38 -2.71
CA VAL A 108 -4.66 -13.06 -1.72
C VAL A 108 -3.98 -12.07 -0.77
N LEU A 109 -3.51 -10.92 -1.28
CA LEU A 109 -2.82 -9.93 -0.46
C LEU A 109 -3.80 -9.26 0.50
N MET A 110 -5.01 -8.93 0.02
CA MET A 110 -6.07 -8.37 0.87
C MET A 110 -6.48 -9.35 1.96
N ARG A 111 -6.65 -10.64 1.60
CA ARG A 111 -7.00 -11.70 2.54
C ARG A 111 -5.92 -11.91 3.60
N ASP A 112 -4.64 -11.93 3.22
CA ASP A 112 -3.54 -12.11 4.17
C ASP A 112 -3.42 -10.93 5.14
N MET A 113 -3.60 -9.69 4.65
CA MET A 113 -3.65 -8.50 5.50
C MET A 113 -4.84 -8.54 6.47
N ALA A 114 -6.02 -8.94 5.98
CA ALA A 114 -7.22 -9.08 6.79
C ALA A 114 -7.06 -10.12 7.90
N ASN A 115 -6.47 -11.28 7.59
CA ASN A 115 -6.20 -12.33 8.58
C ASN A 115 -5.28 -11.82 9.70
N ARG A 116 -4.19 -11.13 9.35
CA ARG A 116 -3.29 -10.53 10.36
C ARG A 116 -3.98 -9.46 11.20
N MET A 117 -4.89 -8.68 10.61
CA MET A 117 -5.68 -7.70 11.36
C MET A 117 -6.72 -8.36 12.27
N ARG A 118 -7.34 -9.47 11.83
CA ARG A 118 -8.26 -10.26 12.64
C ARG A 118 -7.56 -10.80 13.90
N ASP A 119 -6.35 -11.32 13.76
CA ASP A 119 -5.58 -11.83 14.88
C ASP A 119 -5.30 -10.74 15.92
N LYS A 120 -4.96 -9.54 15.47
CA LYS A 120 -4.80 -8.36 16.35
C LYS A 120 -6.13 -7.97 16.99
N TYR A 121 -7.21 -7.88 16.21
CA TYR A 121 -8.53 -7.52 16.70
C TYR A 121 -8.99 -8.47 17.83
N ASN A 122 -8.91 -9.78 17.58
CA ASN A 122 -9.26 -10.81 18.57
C ASN A 122 -8.41 -10.73 19.83
N LYS A 123 -7.12 -10.37 19.71
CA LYS A 123 -6.23 -10.19 20.86
C LYS A 123 -6.65 -9.04 21.79
N TYR A 124 -7.20 -7.96 21.25
CA TYR A 124 -7.59 -6.77 22.03
C TYR A 124 -9.07 -6.75 22.44
N GLN A 125 -9.87 -7.69 21.93
CA GLN A 125 -11.27 -7.87 22.32
C GLN A 125 -11.46 -8.83 23.51
N ASN A 126 -10.49 -9.72 23.73
CA ASN A 126 -10.43 -10.63 24.89
C ASN A 126 -9.64 -9.99 26.03
#